data_AF-A0AAN6MX59-F1
#
_entry.id   AF-A0AAN6MX59-F1
#
_cell.length_a   1.000
_cell.length_b   1.000
_cell.length_c   1.000
_cell.angle_alpha   90.00
_cell.angle_beta   90.00
_cell.angle_gamma   90.00
#
_symmetry.space_group_name_H-M   'P 1'
#
loop_
_entity.id
_entity.type
_entity.pdbx_description
1 polymer ?
#
loop_
_entity_poly.entity_id
_entity_poly.type
_entity_poly.pdbx_seq_one_letter_code
_entity_poly.pdbx_strand_id
1 'polypeptide(L)'
;MEREHKGSARRRFCIILVAESQRIILCDFAGSSLNGRRPPRAGCEVRYGHPELGSRATVLGDIFSLGSVLYELCTRTSPYEDLPDEEVTDLFRTRTFPHVAGLQIGDVITNCWTGRYKTVQQALIELGSGRG
;
A
#
# COMPACT_ATOMS: atom_id res chain seq x y z
N MET A 1 14.68 -7.13 38.43
CA MET A 1 15.37 -6.51 37.27
C MET A 1 14.65 -7.00 36.02
N GLU A 2 13.46 -6.46 35.78
CA GLU A 2 12.59 -6.85 34.67
C GLU A 2 13.09 -6.17 33.39
N ARG A 3 13.37 -6.98 32.37
CA ARG A 3 13.62 -6.48 31.01
C ARG A 3 12.29 -6.47 30.29
N GLU A 4 11.65 -5.30 30.25
CA GLU A 4 10.50 -5.07 29.39
C GLU A 4 10.90 -5.31 27.93
N HIS A 5 10.42 -6.43 27.38
CA HIS A 5 10.41 -6.63 25.94
C HIS A 5 9.42 -5.62 25.35
N LYS A 6 9.96 -4.53 24.81
CA LYS A 6 9.22 -3.58 23.99
C LYS A 6 8.84 -4.27 22.68
N GLY A 7 7.77 -5.07 22.75
CA GLY A 7 7.10 -5.62 21.58
C GLY A 7 6.69 -4.46 20.70
N SER A 8 7.41 -4.27 19.59
CA SER A 8 7.00 -3.35 18.54
C SER A 8 5.67 -3.88 18.01
N ALA A 9 4.58 -3.27 18.45
CA ALA A 9 3.27 -3.52 17.90
C ALA A 9 3.36 -3.21 16.41
N ARG A 10 3.47 -4.27 15.58
CA ARG A 10 3.29 -4.19 14.13
C ARG A 10 1.87 -3.65 13.93
N ARG A 11 1.77 -2.34 13.77
CA ARG A 11 0.51 -1.65 13.49
C ARG A 11 0.14 -2.03 12.07
N ARG A 12 -0.62 -3.11 11.95
CA ARG A 12 -1.24 -3.53 10.70
C ARG A 12 -2.00 -2.32 10.13
N PHE A 13 -1.60 -1.86 8.95
CA PHE A 13 -2.40 -0.92 8.17
C PHE A 13 -3.75 -1.57 7.95
N CYS A 14 -4.78 -1.06 8.61
CA CYS A 14 -6.03 -1.76 8.76
C CYS A 14 -6.96 -1.33 7.61
N ILE A 15 -6.68 -1.79 6.39
CA ILE A 15 -7.60 -1.66 5.27
C ILE A 15 -8.53 -2.87 5.27
N ILE A 16 -9.78 -2.69 5.71
CA ILE A 16 -10.81 -3.71 5.56
C ILE A 16 -11.38 -3.60 4.15
N LEU A 17 -11.11 -4.58 3.29
CA LEU A 17 -11.83 -4.77 2.04
C LEU A 17 -12.92 -5.81 2.25
N VAL A 18 -14.17 -5.36 2.40
CA VAL A 18 -15.34 -6.24 2.32
C VAL A 18 -15.84 -6.23 0.89
N ALA A 19 -15.79 -7.38 0.21
CA ALA A 19 -16.39 -7.58 -1.09
C ALA A 19 -17.61 -8.50 -0.98
N GLU A 20 -18.78 -7.93 -0.68
CA GLU A 20 -20.06 -8.53 -1.07
C GLU A 20 -20.71 -7.63 -2.13
N SER A 21 -20.81 -8.14 -3.35
CA SER A 21 -21.48 -7.53 -4.51
C SER A 21 -21.13 -6.05 -4.82
N GLN A 22 -19.94 -5.85 -5.39
CA GLN A 22 -19.56 -4.65 -6.17
C GLN A 22 -19.32 -3.34 -5.38
N ARG A 23 -19.08 -3.39 -4.06
CA ARG A 23 -18.68 -2.19 -3.31
C ARG A 23 -17.37 -2.42 -2.57
N ILE A 24 -16.35 -1.66 -2.94
CA ILE A 24 -15.12 -1.51 -2.15
C ILE A 24 -15.37 -0.37 -1.17
N ILE A 25 -15.33 -0.66 0.13
CA ILE A 25 -15.35 0.36 1.17
C ILE A 25 -13.91 0.53 1.66
N LEU A 26 -13.27 1.64 1.30
CA LEU A 26 -11.99 2.03 1.89
C LEU A 26 -12.27 2.73 3.22
N CYS A 27 -11.96 2.07 4.34
CA CYS A 27 -12.02 2.69 5.66
C CYS A 27 -10.69 2.52 6.38
N ASP A 28 -9.85 3.55 6.35
CA ASP A 28 -8.90 3.83 7.43
C ASP A 28 -8.62 5.35 7.51
N PHE A 29 -8.84 5.93 8.69
CA PHE A 29 -8.48 7.32 9.02
C PHE A 29 -7.32 7.39 10.03
N ALA A 30 -6.71 6.26 10.40
CA ALA A 30 -5.60 6.20 11.34
C ALA A 30 -4.29 6.68 10.68
N GLY A 31 -4.22 7.97 10.40
CA GLY A 31 -3.12 8.62 9.67
C GLY A 31 -3.57 9.84 8.85
N SER A 32 -4.87 10.01 8.66
CA SER A 32 -5.44 11.18 7.99
C SER A 32 -5.47 12.37 8.95
N SER A 33 -4.91 13.48 8.51
CA SER A 33 -4.98 14.75 9.23
C SER A 33 -6.40 15.33 9.16
N LEU A 34 -7.20 15.20 10.22
CA LEU A 34 -8.39 16.05 10.35
C LEU A 34 -7.96 17.51 10.57
N ASN A 35 -8.51 18.42 9.76
CA ASN A 35 -8.35 19.88 9.92
C ASN A 35 -6.89 20.40 9.79
N GLY A 36 -6.09 19.79 8.91
CA GLY A 36 -4.70 20.22 8.68
C GLY A 36 -3.72 19.97 9.83
N ARG A 37 -4.16 19.30 10.91
CA ARG A 37 -3.28 18.86 11.99
C ARG A 37 -2.57 17.56 11.60
N ARG A 38 -1.26 17.68 11.38
CA ARG A 38 -0.34 16.55 11.17
C ARG A 38 -0.49 15.55 12.32
N PRO A 39 -0.93 14.30 12.07
CA PRO A 39 -0.97 13.29 13.11
C PRO A 39 0.45 13.03 13.65
N PRO A 40 0.59 12.55 14.90
CA PRO A 40 1.89 12.14 15.43
C PRO A 40 2.52 11.16 14.45
N ARG A 41 3.83 11.31 14.21
CA ARG A 41 4.61 10.57 13.20
C ARG A 41 4.52 9.05 13.45
N ALA A 42 3.46 8.41 12.98
CA ALA A 42 3.51 7.02 12.58
C ALA A 42 4.39 7.00 11.32
N GLY A 43 5.50 6.26 11.36
CA GLY A 43 6.31 6.07 10.17
C GLY A 43 5.42 5.50 9.06
N CYS A 44 5.57 6.02 7.84
CA CYS A 44 5.02 5.34 6.68
C CYS A 44 5.77 4.02 6.57
N GLU A 45 5.08 2.89 6.69
CA GLU A 45 5.71 1.58 6.53
C GLU A 45 6.21 1.48 5.08
N VAL A 46 7.51 1.18 4.94
CA VAL A 46 8.24 1.32 3.67
C VAL A 46 7.56 0.59 2.52
N ARG A 47 6.95 -0.56 2.81
CA ARG A 47 6.27 -1.42 1.83
C ARG A 47 5.00 -0.83 1.23
N TYR A 48 4.40 0.17 1.88
CA TYR A 48 3.17 0.85 1.44
C TYR A 48 3.40 2.32 1.10
N GLY A 49 4.63 2.83 1.30
CA GLY A 49 4.97 4.23 1.08
C GLY A 49 5.60 4.48 -0.29
N HIS A 50 5.14 5.53 -0.98
CA HIS A 50 5.78 5.95 -2.22
C HIS A 50 7.19 6.50 -1.93
N PRO A 51 8.25 6.02 -2.63
CA PRO A 51 9.65 6.26 -2.27
C PRO A 51 10.07 7.74 -2.29
N GLU A 52 9.41 8.55 -3.10
CA GLU A 52 9.74 9.97 -3.29
C GLU A 52 8.83 10.94 -2.50
N LEU A 53 7.68 10.47 -2.02
CA LEU A 53 6.68 11.35 -1.39
C LEU A 53 6.79 11.37 0.13
N GLY A 54 7.50 10.39 0.71
CA GLY A 54 7.69 10.26 2.15
C GLY A 54 6.35 10.23 2.89
N SER A 55 6.23 10.99 3.97
CA SER A 55 5.00 11.06 4.78
C SER A 55 3.92 12.02 4.24
N ARG A 56 3.99 12.43 2.96
CA ARG A 56 3.02 13.39 2.40
C ARG A 56 1.76 12.63 1.96
N ALA A 57 0.62 13.00 2.54
CA ALA A 57 -0.69 12.53 2.07
C ALA A 57 -0.95 13.12 0.68
N THR A 58 -0.98 12.27 -0.34
CA THR A 58 -1.21 12.65 -1.73
C THR A 58 -1.93 11.52 -2.45
N VAL A 59 -2.70 11.85 -3.48
CA VAL A 59 -3.40 10.86 -4.31
C VAL A 59 -2.45 9.82 -4.89
N LEU A 60 -1.24 10.22 -5.30
CA LEU A 60 -0.23 9.29 -5.82
C LEU A 60 0.31 8.34 -4.74
N GLY A 61 0.49 8.85 -3.51
CA GLY A 61 0.85 8.02 -2.36
C GLY A 61 -0.24 7.00 -2.01
N ASP A 62 -1.51 7.41 -2.09
CA ASP A 62 -2.66 6.52 -1.85
C ASP A 62 -2.81 5.45 -2.95
N ILE A 63 -2.53 5.81 -4.20
CA ILE A 63 -2.51 4.84 -5.31
C ILE A 63 -1.36 3.84 -5.14
N PHE A 64 -0.18 4.31 -4.72
CA PHE A 64 0.96 3.43 -4.47
C PHE A 64 0.65 2.43 -3.35
N SER A 65 0.12 2.93 -2.22
CA SER A 65 -0.25 2.08 -1.08
C SER A 65 -1.34 1.08 -1.45
N LEU A 66 -2.31 1.47 -2.30
CA LEU A 66 -3.30 0.56 -2.86
C LEU A 66 -2.64 -0.60 -3.63
N GLY A 67 -1.61 -0.33 -4.44
CA GLY A 67 -0.85 -1.38 -5.13
C GLY A 67 -0.26 -2.41 -4.17
N SER A 68 0.35 -1.93 -3.08
CA SER A 68 0.95 -2.81 -2.06
C SER A 68 -0.09 -3.64 -1.30
N VAL A 69 -1.26 -3.07 -1.01
CA VAL A 69 -2.38 -3.78 -0.39
C VAL A 69 -2.93 -4.85 -1.32
N LEU A 70 -3.16 -4.53 -2.59
CA LEU A 70 -3.63 -5.49 -3.59
C LEU A 70 -2.64 -6.66 -3.77
N TYR A 71 -1.33 -6.37 -3.78
CA TYR A 71 -0.30 -7.39 -3.79
C TYR A 71 -0.44 -8.34 -2.60
N GLU A 72 -0.49 -7.81 -1.38
CA GLU A 72 -0.58 -8.61 -0.16
C GLU A 72 -1.86 -9.46 -0.10
N LEU A 73 -3.00 -8.96 -0.59
CA LEU A 73 -4.23 -9.75 -0.66
C LEU A 73 -4.08 -10.96 -1.58
N CYS A 74 -3.42 -10.76 -2.72
CA CYS A 74 -3.20 -11.79 -3.72
C CYS A 74 -2.16 -12.83 -3.29
N THR A 75 -1.09 -12.40 -2.62
CA THR A 75 0.07 -13.25 -2.28
C THR A 75 0.08 -13.73 -0.84
N ARG A 76 -0.69 -13.09 0.04
CA ARG A 76 -0.68 -13.25 1.51
C ARG A 76 0.63 -12.82 2.18
N THR A 77 1.49 -12.12 1.46
CA THR A 77 2.79 -11.64 1.92
C THR A 77 2.95 -10.18 1.55
N SER A 78 3.51 -9.37 2.44
CA SER A 78 3.82 -7.98 2.11
C SER A 78 4.85 -7.89 0.96
N PRO A 79 4.86 -6.81 0.15
CA PRO A 79 5.89 -6.60 -0.86
C PRO A 79 7.29 -6.73 -0.26
N TYR A 80 8.11 -7.65 -0.78
CA TYR A 80 9.47 -7.89 -0.27
C TYR A 80 9.53 -8.18 1.24
N GLU A 81 8.62 -9.02 1.75
CA GLU A 81 8.51 -9.36 3.19
C GLU A 81 9.84 -9.71 3.86
N ASP A 82 10.71 -10.45 3.18
CA ASP A 82 11.98 -10.94 3.72
C ASP A 82 13.16 -9.95 3.62
N LEU A 83 12.99 -8.81 2.94
CA LEU A 83 14.06 -7.84 2.74
C LEU A 83 14.09 -6.74 3.83
N PRO A 84 15.26 -6.18 4.17
CA PRO A 84 15.33 -5.02 5.05
C PRO A 84 14.73 -3.77 4.39
N ASP A 85 14.19 -2.87 5.21
CA ASP A 85 13.51 -1.64 4.77
C ASP A 85 14.35 -0.74 3.86
N GLU A 86 15.67 -0.69 4.06
CA GLU A 86 16.59 0.07 3.21
C GLU A 86 16.62 -0.48 1.77
N GLU A 87 16.73 -1.81 1.63
CA GLU A 87 16.72 -2.47 0.33
C GLU A 87 15.37 -2.34 -0.38
N VAL A 88 14.27 -2.47 0.36
CA VAL A 88 12.91 -2.24 -0.20
C VAL A 88 12.77 -0.81 -0.71
N THR A 89 13.28 0.16 0.05
CA THR A 89 13.24 1.57 -0.36
C THR A 89 13.99 1.78 -1.67
N ASP A 90 15.17 1.17 -1.82
CA ASP A 90 15.99 1.30 -3.02
C ASP A 90 15.41 0.55 -4.23
N LEU A 91 14.77 -0.61 -4.00
CA LEU A 91 14.03 -1.32 -5.04
C LEU A 91 12.88 -0.46 -5.58
N PHE A 92 12.06 0.13 -4.70
CA PHE A 92 10.99 1.02 -5.14
C PHE A 92 11.50 2.29 -5.83
N ARG A 93 12.61 2.89 -5.35
CA ARG A 93 13.24 4.04 -6.02
C ARG A 93 13.75 3.71 -7.42
N THR A 94 14.35 2.54 -7.59
CA THR A 94 14.85 2.06 -8.89
C THR A 94 13.73 1.49 -9.78
N ARG A 95 12.47 1.60 -9.34
CA ARG A 95 11.27 1.09 -10.03
C ARG A 95 11.33 -0.41 -10.29
N THR A 96 11.99 -1.13 -9.39
CA THR A 96 12.03 -2.60 -9.36
C THR A 96 10.94 -3.08 -8.41
N PHE A 97 9.94 -3.76 -8.96
CA PHE A 97 8.76 -4.20 -8.22
C PHE A 97 8.72 -5.72 -8.04
N PRO A 98 8.05 -6.22 -6.98
CA PRO A 98 7.86 -7.63 -6.78
C PRO A 98 7.19 -8.29 -7.98
N HIS A 99 7.48 -9.57 -8.19
CA HIS A 99 6.89 -10.32 -9.27
C HIS A 99 5.38 -10.48 -9.07
N VAL A 100 4.60 -10.09 -10.08
CA VAL A 100 3.13 -10.17 -10.09
C VAL A 100 2.58 -11.02 -11.23
N ALA A 101 3.43 -11.67 -12.04
CA ALA A 101 2.93 -12.49 -13.14
C ALA A 101 2.16 -13.69 -12.60
N GLY A 102 1.01 -13.98 -13.21
CA GLY A 102 0.07 -15.01 -12.76
C GLY A 102 -1.00 -14.50 -11.78
N LEU A 103 -0.90 -13.26 -11.28
CA LEU A 103 -1.98 -12.63 -10.54
C LEU A 103 -3.02 -12.07 -11.52
N GLN A 104 -4.30 -12.38 -11.31
CA GLN A 104 -5.40 -11.89 -12.16
C GLN A 104 -5.46 -10.36 -12.28
N ILE A 105 -4.95 -9.64 -11.28
CA ILE A 105 -4.91 -8.17 -11.22
C ILE A 105 -3.47 -7.63 -11.21
N GLY A 106 -2.50 -8.42 -11.69
CA GLY A 106 -1.08 -8.06 -11.67
C GLY A 106 -0.77 -6.76 -12.42
N ASP A 107 -1.47 -6.50 -13.52
CA ASP A 107 -1.33 -5.25 -14.28
C ASP A 107 -1.79 -4.04 -13.46
N VAL A 108 -2.93 -4.15 -12.76
CA VAL A 108 -3.44 -3.09 -11.87
C VAL A 108 -2.44 -2.81 -10.75
N ILE A 109 -1.89 -3.85 -10.12
CA ILE A 109 -0.87 -3.72 -9.07
C ILE A 109 0.37 -2.98 -9.61
N THR A 110 0.87 -3.38 -10.78
CA THR A 110 2.03 -2.76 -11.42
C THR A 110 1.76 -1.30 -11.80
N ASN A 111 0.57 -1.01 -12.32
CA ASN A 111 0.15 0.32 -12.73
C ASN A 111 0.01 1.28 -11.55
N CYS A 112 -0.41 0.78 -10.38
CA CYS A 112 -0.39 1.52 -9.12
C CYS A 112 1.03 1.95 -8.74
N TRP A 113 1.99 1.02 -8.73
CA TRP A 113 3.38 1.34 -8.34
C TRP A 113 4.15 2.16 -9.36
N THR A 114 3.86 2.00 -10.64
CA THR A 114 4.52 2.75 -11.72
C THR A 114 3.95 4.15 -11.93
N GLY A 115 2.90 4.53 -11.19
CA GLY A 115 2.28 5.84 -11.29
C GLY A 115 1.51 6.05 -12.60
N ARG A 116 0.96 4.98 -13.18
CA ARG A 116 0.14 5.05 -14.41
C ARG A 116 -1.22 5.69 -14.16
N TYR A 117 -1.72 5.60 -12.93
CA TYR A 117 -2.96 6.22 -12.53
C TYR A 117 -2.72 7.61 -11.91
N LYS A 118 -3.56 8.56 -12.29
CA LYS A 118 -3.63 9.91 -11.70
C LYS A 118 -4.68 9.98 -10.61
N THR A 119 -5.65 9.08 -10.63
CA THR A 119 -6.76 9.02 -9.67
C THR A 119 -7.05 7.57 -9.30
N VAL A 120 -7.55 7.35 -8.09
CA VAL A 120 -7.94 6.01 -7.60
C VAL A 120 -9.04 5.40 -8.48
N GLN A 121 -9.92 6.23 -9.03
CA GLN A 121 -11.01 5.80 -9.92
C GLN A 121 -10.49 5.07 -11.16
N GLN A 122 -9.34 5.48 -11.71
CA GLN A 122 -8.76 4.79 -12.87
C GLN A 122 -8.35 3.36 -12.51
N ALA A 123 -7.71 3.16 -11.35
CA ALA A 123 -7.36 1.85 -10.83
C ALA A 123 -8.61 0.99 -10.57
N LEU A 124 -9.68 1.58 -10.02
CA LEU A 124 -10.93 0.88 -9.73
C LEU A 124 -11.68 0.44 -10.99
N ILE A 125 -11.67 1.27 -12.04
CA ILE A 125 -12.29 0.93 -13.33
C ILE A 125 -11.59 -0.29 -13.92
N GLU A 126 -10.25 -0.28 -13.98
CA GLU A 126 -9.48 -1.39 -14.54
C GLU A 126 -9.64 -2.68 -13.71
N LEU A 127 -9.63 -2.55 -12.37
CA LEU A 127 -9.91 -3.65 -11.46
C LEU A 127 -11.31 -4.26 -11.70
N GLY A 128 -12.28 -3.44 -12.09
CA GLY A 128 -13.64 -3.87 -12.46
C GLY A 128 -13.76 -4.47 -13.86
N SER A 129 -12.84 -4.13 -14.78
CA SER A 129 -12.85 -4.58 -16.18
C SER A 129 -12.15 -5.93 -16.42
N GLY A 130 -11.32 -6.41 -15.49
CA GLY A 130 -10.56 -7.68 -15.61
C GLY A 130 -11.37 -8.98 -15.52
N ARG A 131 -12.67 -8.98 -15.85
CA ARG A 131 -13.49 -10.19 -15.95
C ARG A 131 -13.67 -10.57 -17.42
N GLY A 132 -12.71 -11.33 -17.94
CA GLY A 132 -12.80 -12.08 -19.19
C GLY A 132 -12.43 -13.52 -18.95
#